data_AF-A0A6A4ZS93-F1
#
_entry.id   AF-A0A6A4ZS93-F1
#
_cell.length_a   1.000
_cell.length_b   1.000
_cell.length_c   1.000
_cell.angle_alpha   90.00
_cell.angle_beta   90.00
_cell.angle_gamma   90.00
#
_symmetry.space_group_name_H-M   'P 1'
#
loop_
_entity.id
_entity.type
_entity.pdbx_description
1 polymer ?
#
loop_
_entity_poly.entity_id
_entity_poly.type
_entity_poly.pdbx_seq_one_letter_code
_entity_poly.pdbx_strand_id
1 'polypeptide(L)'
;MPLIFAIAAFSSFAVAQSNTAWVIDNGVDLTPTFDNAEGNVQAGVASIQTCIDFATSKQNTYATLDGSTCKTYNLTYKYTRRDGVTSAARYNADDFECFGNSDLWGGDVWDTNTRFERCLDTCKNQFSDDGAQRCSAVAWVQNDGEEMGHCYLKYLKDDPLRDPTPNSRGAITCRSRASILRGLGYVRVDGVAFKVASGGTADANPGVTSVGQCARMAIKVSKPIANYDGKTCSLLDVSYTYELNPASTALVQYNAKDFACTGNGDFLGEDVSHSNMRFDACLNTCKNTNACNAVTWIQLAGQDMGSCYLKHLGSLKRPAGPNALGAISCK
;
A
#
# COMPACT_ATOMS: atom_id res chain seq x y z
N MET A 1 18.04 2.36 -58.58
CA MET A 1 17.39 1.52 -57.55
C MET A 1 18.13 1.74 -56.23
N PRO A 2 17.63 2.59 -55.32
CA PRO A 2 18.23 2.74 -54.00
C PRO A 2 17.52 1.83 -52.98
N LEU A 3 18.33 1.11 -52.20
CA LEU A 3 17.96 0.35 -51.02
C LEU A 3 17.42 1.30 -49.93
N ILE A 4 16.26 0.99 -49.37
CA ILE A 4 15.76 1.59 -48.13
C ILE A 4 16.05 0.60 -47.00
N PHE A 5 16.95 0.98 -46.09
CA PHE A 5 17.15 0.29 -44.81
C PHE A 5 16.00 0.65 -43.86
N ALA A 6 15.24 -0.35 -43.43
CA ALA A 6 14.29 -0.21 -42.34
C ALA A 6 15.04 -0.33 -40.99
N ILE A 7 15.07 0.76 -40.22
CA ILE A 7 15.50 0.74 -38.82
C ILE A 7 14.28 0.33 -37.99
N ALA A 8 14.29 -0.88 -37.46
CA ALA A 8 13.33 -1.31 -36.44
C ALA A 8 13.69 -0.65 -35.11
N ALA A 9 12.87 0.31 -34.68
CA ALA A 9 12.95 0.85 -33.32
C ALA A 9 12.37 -0.19 -32.34
N PHE A 10 13.24 -0.84 -31.58
CA PHE A 10 12.84 -1.60 -30.40
C PHE A 10 12.40 -0.62 -29.31
N SER A 11 11.09 -0.44 -29.14
CA SER A 11 10.53 0.22 -27.97
C SER A 11 10.66 -0.71 -26.76
N SER A 12 11.65 -0.43 -25.91
CA SER A 12 11.80 -1.05 -24.59
C SER A 12 10.59 -0.69 -23.72
N PHE A 13 9.73 -1.67 -23.45
CA PHE A 13 8.72 -1.56 -22.40
C PHE A 13 9.45 -1.50 -21.05
N ALA A 14 9.56 -0.30 -20.47
CA ALA A 14 9.86 -0.18 -19.05
C ALA A 14 8.64 -0.70 -18.29
N VAL A 15 8.74 -1.93 -17.78
CA VAL A 15 7.80 -2.48 -16.80
C VAL A 15 7.86 -1.54 -15.59
N ALA A 16 6.72 -0.96 -15.19
CA ALA A 16 6.63 -0.19 -13.96
C ALA A 16 7.11 -1.07 -12.79
N GLN A 17 8.24 -0.70 -12.21
CA GLN A 17 8.87 -1.46 -11.14
C GLN A 17 8.00 -1.29 -9.88
N SER A 18 7.41 -2.39 -9.39
CA SER A 18 6.68 -2.43 -8.13
C SER A 18 7.51 -1.80 -7.01
N ASN A 19 6.88 -1.00 -6.14
CA ASN A 19 7.59 -0.35 -5.04
C ASN A 19 8.10 -1.41 -4.06
N THR A 20 9.38 -1.74 -4.16
CA THR A 20 9.99 -2.86 -3.45
C THR A 20 10.49 -2.39 -2.09
N ALA A 21 10.09 -3.08 -1.02
CA ALA A 21 10.56 -2.82 0.34
C ALA A 21 11.09 -4.08 1.01
N TRP A 22 11.71 -3.89 2.17
CA TRP A 22 12.32 -4.95 2.97
C TRP A 22 11.84 -4.88 4.40
N VAL A 23 11.49 -6.03 4.97
CA VAL A 23 11.18 -6.17 6.40
C VAL A 23 12.37 -6.78 7.09
N ILE A 24 12.85 -6.15 8.16
CA ILE A 24 14.03 -6.55 8.92
C ILE A 24 13.60 -7.30 10.17
N ASP A 25 14.24 -8.43 10.44
CA ASP A 25 14.03 -9.25 11.64
C ASP A 25 15.36 -9.50 12.37
N ASN A 26 15.38 -9.25 13.67
CA ASN A 26 16.55 -9.41 14.53
C ASN A 26 16.50 -10.76 15.27
N GLY A 27 17.66 -11.39 15.39
CA GLY A 27 17.79 -12.69 16.04
C GLY A 27 17.27 -13.85 15.17
N VAL A 28 17.10 -13.63 13.86
CA VAL A 28 16.58 -14.59 12.89
C VAL A 28 17.64 -14.86 11.82
N ASP A 29 18.09 -16.11 11.74
CA ASP A 29 18.88 -16.62 10.62
C ASP A 29 17.99 -17.39 9.64
N LEU A 30 17.57 -16.70 8.58
CA LEU A 30 16.92 -17.30 7.43
C LEU A 30 17.91 -18.23 6.71
N THR A 31 17.51 -19.47 6.43
CA THR A 31 18.40 -20.48 5.84
C THR A 31 17.97 -20.89 4.43
N PRO A 32 18.90 -20.96 3.46
CA PRO A 32 18.59 -21.51 2.14
C PRO A 32 18.18 -22.99 2.30
N THR A 33 17.20 -23.41 1.51
CA THR A 33 16.51 -24.69 1.76
C THR A 33 17.21 -25.88 1.10
N PHE A 34 18.17 -25.62 0.21
CA PHE A 34 18.89 -26.63 -0.56
C PHE A 34 20.27 -26.11 -0.99
N ASP A 35 21.22 -27.02 -1.23
CA ASP A 35 22.57 -26.71 -1.76
C ASP A 35 22.56 -26.01 -3.13
N ASN A 36 21.41 -25.99 -3.81
CA ASN A 36 21.17 -25.34 -5.11
C ASN A 36 20.31 -24.06 -5.01
N ALA A 37 19.93 -23.60 -3.82
CA ALA A 37 19.44 -22.24 -3.66
C ALA A 37 20.63 -21.30 -3.89
N GLU A 38 20.68 -20.62 -5.04
CA GLU A 38 21.77 -19.74 -5.44
C GLU A 38 22.05 -18.68 -4.35
N GLY A 39 22.97 -19.02 -3.45
CA GLY A 39 23.42 -18.18 -2.37
C GLY A 39 24.57 -17.31 -2.85
N ASN A 40 24.46 -15.99 -2.69
CA ASN A 40 25.59 -15.09 -2.86
C ASN A 40 26.12 -14.70 -1.49
N VAL A 41 27.42 -14.82 -1.28
CA VAL A 41 28.09 -14.48 -0.02
C VAL A 41 29.05 -13.33 -0.24
N GLN A 42 28.99 -12.32 0.64
CA GLN A 42 29.91 -11.19 0.66
C GLN A 42 30.45 -11.00 2.07
N ALA A 43 31.78 -11.04 2.21
CA ALA A 43 32.47 -10.74 3.47
C ALA A 43 32.72 -9.23 3.62
N GLY A 44 32.97 -8.79 4.86
CA GLY A 44 33.30 -7.39 5.16
C GLY A 44 32.11 -6.43 5.06
N VAL A 45 30.88 -6.94 5.16
CA VAL A 45 29.66 -6.12 5.12
C VAL A 45 29.38 -5.57 6.51
N ALA A 46 29.29 -4.24 6.64
CA ALA A 46 29.21 -3.56 7.94
C ALA A 46 27.78 -3.35 8.46
N SER A 47 26.76 -3.50 7.62
CA SER A 47 25.37 -3.22 8.00
C SER A 47 24.36 -4.05 7.22
N ILE A 48 23.18 -4.25 7.80
CA ILE A 48 22.07 -4.95 7.13
C ILE A 48 21.62 -4.20 5.88
N GLN A 49 21.70 -2.86 5.87
CA GLN A 49 21.34 -2.07 4.69
C GLN A 49 22.29 -2.37 3.51
N THR A 50 23.60 -2.42 3.77
CA THR A 50 24.57 -2.81 2.73
C THR A 50 24.34 -4.25 2.23
N CYS A 51 23.88 -5.14 3.11
CA CYS A 51 23.51 -6.51 2.73
C CYS A 51 22.23 -6.56 1.87
N ILE A 52 21.24 -5.71 2.18
CA ILE A 52 20.03 -5.51 1.37
C ILE A 52 20.36 -4.94 -0.01
N ASP A 53 21.28 -3.97 -0.08
CA ASP A 53 21.72 -3.38 -1.35
C ASP A 53 22.43 -4.44 -2.22
N PHE A 54 23.27 -5.28 -1.59
CA PHE A 54 23.87 -6.42 -2.26
C PHE A 54 22.83 -7.42 -2.76
N ALA A 55 21.85 -7.81 -1.93
CA ALA A 55 20.75 -8.68 -2.33
C ALA A 55 19.97 -8.10 -3.52
N THR A 56 19.67 -6.81 -3.47
CA THR A 56 18.97 -6.08 -4.53
C THR A 56 19.75 -6.11 -5.84
N SER A 57 21.08 -5.91 -5.79
CA SER A 57 21.95 -6.01 -6.97
C SER A 57 21.95 -7.39 -7.61
N LYS A 58 21.70 -8.44 -6.82
CA LYS A 58 21.59 -9.83 -7.26
C LYS A 58 20.15 -10.25 -7.57
N GLN A 59 19.20 -9.34 -7.43
CA GLN A 59 17.75 -9.58 -7.52
C GLN A 59 17.24 -10.62 -6.51
N ASN A 60 18.00 -10.89 -5.44
CA ASN A 60 17.65 -11.81 -4.38
C ASN A 60 16.51 -11.29 -3.51
N THR A 61 15.74 -12.21 -2.95
CA THR A 61 14.55 -11.91 -2.12
C THR A 61 14.87 -11.84 -0.63
N TYR A 62 15.98 -12.45 -0.21
CA TYR A 62 16.37 -12.55 1.18
C TYR A 62 17.82 -12.11 1.39
N ALA A 63 18.08 -11.55 2.56
CA ALA A 63 19.40 -11.15 3.02
C ALA A 63 19.57 -11.54 4.50
N THR A 64 20.71 -12.13 4.86
CA THR A 64 21.11 -12.40 6.23
C THR A 64 22.48 -11.79 6.47
N LEU A 65 22.62 -10.95 7.49
CA LEU A 65 23.89 -10.47 8.00
C LEU A 65 24.25 -11.24 9.28
N ASP A 66 25.36 -11.98 9.22
CA ASP A 66 25.92 -12.78 10.30
C ASP A 66 27.34 -12.28 10.60
N GLY A 67 27.48 -11.49 11.67
CA GLY A 67 28.70 -10.71 11.92
C GLY A 67 28.99 -9.73 10.78
N SER A 68 30.09 -9.95 10.05
CA SER A 68 30.47 -9.18 8.86
C SER A 68 30.22 -9.92 7.54
N THR A 69 29.52 -11.05 7.58
CA THR A 69 29.23 -11.88 6.40
C THR A 69 27.78 -11.72 5.99
N CYS A 70 27.55 -11.18 4.80
CA CYS A 70 26.24 -11.10 4.17
C CYS A 70 26.00 -12.35 3.31
N LYS A 71 24.87 -13.01 3.51
CA LYS A 71 24.38 -14.14 2.71
C LYS A 71 23.05 -13.73 2.07
N THR A 72 22.89 -13.91 0.78
CA THR A 72 21.65 -13.54 0.07
C THR A 72 21.20 -14.68 -0.84
N TYR A 73 19.90 -14.87 -0.97
CA TYR A 73 19.33 -15.99 -1.73
C TYR A 73 17.90 -15.67 -2.17
N ASN A 74 17.41 -16.39 -3.17
CA ASN A 74 16.07 -16.21 -3.71
C ASN A 74 14.97 -16.94 -2.94
N LEU A 75 15.33 -17.98 -2.18
CA LEU A 75 14.37 -18.92 -1.64
C LEU A 75 14.77 -19.40 -0.25
N THR A 76 13.88 -19.22 0.71
CA THR A 76 13.92 -19.93 1.99
C THR A 76 12.54 -20.43 2.36
N TYR A 77 12.46 -21.58 3.03
CA TYR A 77 11.25 -22.07 3.67
C TYR A 77 11.33 -22.00 5.18
N LYS A 78 12.49 -21.64 5.77
CA LYS A 78 12.74 -21.84 7.20
C LYS A 78 13.81 -20.90 7.73
N TYR A 79 13.73 -20.58 9.01
CA TYR A 79 14.75 -19.86 9.76
C TYR A 79 15.04 -20.52 11.10
N THR A 80 16.12 -20.09 11.72
CA THR A 80 16.43 -20.45 13.10
C THR A 80 16.62 -19.19 13.94
N ARG A 81 16.38 -19.31 15.24
CA ARG A 81 16.70 -18.24 16.19
C ARG A 81 18.18 -18.24 16.48
N ARG A 82 18.84 -17.11 16.26
CA ARG A 82 20.26 -16.92 16.57
C ARG A 82 20.54 -15.47 16.94
N ASP A 83 20.97 -15.27 18.18
CA ASP A 83 21.35 -13.94 18.66
C ASP A 83 22.52 -13.37 17.86
N GLY A 84 22.48 -12.06 17.61
CA GLY A 84 23.50 -11.35 16.84
C GLY A 84 23.37 -11.48 15.30
N VAL A 85 22.41 -12.24 14.80
CA VAL A 85 22.07 -12.30 13.36
C VAL A 85 20.91 -11.37 13.05
N THR A 86 21.00 -10.63 11.96
CA THR A 86 19.88 -9.83 11.43
C THR A 86 19.57 -10.30 10.02
N SER A 87 18.29 -10.48 9.71
CA SER A 87 17.85 -10.85 8.38
C SER A 87 16.84 -9.84 7.83
N ALA A 88 16.61 -9.92 6.52
CA ALA A 88 15.61 -9.14 5.83
C ALA A 88 14.95 -9.95 4.72
N ALA A 89 13.64 -9.76 4.55
CA ALA A 89 12.86 -10.34 3.47
C ALA A 89 12.22 -9.25 2.61
N ARG A 90 12.25 -9.44 1.29
CA ARG A 90 11.70 -8.51 0.31
C ARG A 90 10.20 -8.68 0.17
N TYR A 91 9.46 -7.59 0.05
CA TYR A 91 8.02 -7.58 -0.21
C TYR A 91 7.60 -6.41 -1.11
N ASN A 92 6.38 -6.44 -1.63
CA ASN A 92 5.80 -5.34 -2.39
C ASN A 92 5.11 -4.33 -1.45
N ALA A 93 5.67 -3.13 -1.35
CA ALA A 93 5.17 -2.05 -0.50
C ALA A 93 3.83 -1.48 -0.98
N ASP A 94 3.48 -1.70 -2.25
CA ASP A 94 2.16 -1.30 -2.79
C ASP A 94 1.05 -2.22 -2.25
N ASP A 95 1.38 -3.49 -1.97
CA ASP A 95 0.42 -4.50 -1.53
C ASP A 95 0.36 -4.63 0.00
N PHE A 96 1.49 -4.44 0.69
CA PHE A 96 1.64 -4.75 2.12
C PHE A 96 2.40 -3.68 2.91
N GLU A 97 2.18 -3.70 4.22
CA GLU A 97 3.01 -3.05 5.24
C GLU A 97 3.48 -4.15 6.21
N CYS A 98 4.80 -4.36 6.32
CA CYS A 98 5.37 -5.49 7.06
C CYS A 98 6.20 -5.07 8.27
N PHE A 99 6.18 -5.90 9.31
CA PHE A 99 6.82 -5.70 10.60
C PHE A 99 7.56 -6.98 11.01
N GLY A 100 8.86 -6.89 11.28
CA GLY A 100 9.65 -8.00 11.81
C GLY A 100 9.54 -8.10 13.34
N ASN A 101 9.95 -9.24 13.89
CA ASN A 101 9.82 -9.55 15.33
C ASN A 101 8.42 -9.25 15.89
N SER A 102 7.37 -9.50 15.10
CA SER A 102 6.04 -8.94 15.34
C SER A 102 4.93 -9.89 14.92
N ASP A 103 3.80 -9.83 15.62
CA ASP A 103 2.57 -10.53 15.25
C ASP A 103 1.34 -9.62 15.36
N LEU A 104 0.47 -9.70 14.36
CA LEU A 104 -0.89 -9.19 14.41
C LEU A 104 -1.77 -10.31 15.01
N TRP A 105 -1.75 -10.47 16.34
CA TRP A 105 -2.24 -11.64 17.08
C TRP A 105 -3.72 -12.05 16.89
N GLY A 106 -3.99 -13.31 16.53
CA GLY A 106 -5.34 -13.87 16.38
C GLY A 106 -6.04 -13.49 15.07
N GLY A 107 -7.31 -13.90 14.93
CA GLY A 107 -8.09 -13.72 13.70
C GLY A 107 -7.66 -14.66 12.57
N ASP A 108 -7.03 -15.79 12.88
CA ASP A 108 -6.57 -16.77 11.91
C ASP A 108 -7.77 -17.39 11.18
N VAL A 109 -7.71 -17.39 9.85
CA VAL A 109 -8.76 -17.95 8.99
C VAL A 109 -8.28 -19.14 8.19
N TRP A 110 -6.95 -19.28 8.06
CA TRP A 110 -6.30 -20.38 7.38
C TRP A 110 -4.82 -20.38 7.71
N ASP A 111 -4.19 -21.54 7.68
CA ASP A 111 -2.77 -21.68 7.95
C ASP A 111 -2.12 -22.84 7.18
N THR A 112 -0.82 -22.72 6.91
CA THR A 112 -0.03 -23.77 6.24
C THR A 112 1.47 -23.56 6.44
N ASN A 113 2.27 -24.63 6.36
CA ASN A 113 3.72 -24.50 6.23
C ASN A 113 4.11 -24.07 4.81
N THR A 114 4.77 -22.93 4.68
CA THR A 114 5.20 -22.40 3.38
C THR A 114 6.29 -21.35 3.53
N ARG A 115 6.78 -20.80 2.41
CA ARG A 115 7.72 -19.67 2.41
C ARG A 115 7.01 -18.33 2.58
N PHE A 116 7.73 -17.31 3.04
CA PHE A 116 7.19 -15.99 3.31
C PHE A 116 6.47 -15.35 2.10
N GLU A 117 7.06 -15.33 0.90
CA GLU A 117 6.41 -14.71 -0.27
C GLU A 117 5.13 -15.44 -0.65
N ARG A 118 5.14 -16.78 -0.55
CA ARG A 118 3.94 -17.57 -0.83
C ARG A 118 2.85 -17.31 0.20
N CYS A 119 3.20 -16.98 1.43
CA CYS A 119 2.25 -16.51 2.43
C CYS A 119 1.57 -15.19 1.97
N LEU A 120 2.35 -14.23 1.49
CA LEU A 120 1.84 -12.96 0.94
C LEU A 120 0.97 -13.18 -0.31
N ASP A 121 1.45 -13.97 -1.27
CA ASP A 121 0.74 -14.30 -2.51
C ASP A 121 -0.59 -14.99 -2.20
N THR A 122 -0.60 -15.91 -1.23
CA THR A 122 -1.83 -16.59 -0.83
C THR A 122 -2.79 -15.58 -0.22
N CYS A 123 -2.35 -14.72 0.70
CA CYS A 123 -3.20 -13.66 1.25
C CYS A 123 -3.79 -12.75 0.18
N LYS A 124 -2.97 -12.37 -0.82
CA LYS A 124 -3.38 -11.53 -1.95
C LYS A 124 -4.44 -12.20 -2.83
N ASN A 125 -4.32 -13.51 -3.02
CA ASN A 125 -5.17 -14.30 -3.92
C ASN A 125 -6.36 -14.98 -3.22
N GLN A 126 -6.51 -14.86 -1.89
CA GLN A 126 -7.67 -15.37 -1.14
C GLN A 126 -8.91 -14.49 -1.39
N PHE A 127 -9.52 -14.71 -2.55
CA PHE A 127 -10.90 -14.36 -2.90
C PHE A 127 -11.75 -15.63 -2.85
N SER A 128 -12.90 -15.61 -2.18
CA SER A 128 -13.95 -16.61 -2.45
C SER A 128 -14.71 -16.24 -3.72
N ASP A 129 -15.37 -17.22 -4.34
CA ASP A 129 -16.26 -17.03 -5.51
C ASP A 129 -17.36 -15.96 -5.26
N ASP A 130 -17.61 -15.62 -4.00
CA ASP A 130 -18.55 -14.59 -3.54
C ASP A 130 -17.94 -13.17 -3.43
N GLY A 131 -16.68 -12.97 -3.83
CA GLY A 131 -16.03 -11.65 -3.87
C GLY A 131 -15.60 -11.06 -2.51
N ALA A 132 -15.64 -11.84 -1.42
CA ALA A 132 -15.17 -11.40 -0.11
C ALA A 132 -13.68 -11.76 0.09
N GLN A 133 -12.81 -10.76 0.20
CA GLN A 133 -11.40 -10.98 0.58
C GLN A 133 -11.33 -11.49 2.02
N ARG A 134 -10.87 -12.73 2.21
CA ARG A 134 -10.81 -13.38 3.53
C ARG A 134 -9.48 -13.17 4.26
N CYS A 135 -8.48 -12.53 3.63
CA CYS A 135 -7.21 -12.21 4.27
C CYS A 135 -6.97 -10.70 4.35
N SER A 136 -6.66 -10.18 5.54
CA SER A 136 -6.19 -8.81 5.76
C SER A 136 -4.80 -8.68 6.33
N ALA A 137 -4.25 -9.76 6.84
CA ALA A 137 -2.89 -9.78 7.33
C ALA A 137 -2.35 -11.21 7.25
N VAL A 138 -1.04 -11.33 7.36
CA VAL A 138 -0.37 -12.61 7.55
C VAL A 138 0.56 -12.54 8.74
N ALA A 139 0.84 -13.68 9.35
CA ALA A 139 2.03 -13.89 10.16
C ALA A 139 2.78 -15.10 9.62
N TRP A 140 4.07 -14.93 9.37
CA TRP A 140 4.97 -16.00 9.00
C TRP A 140 5.97 -16.21 10.13
N VAL A 141 5.92 -17.38 10.75
CA VAL A 141 6.69 -17.72 11.95
C VAL A 141 7.06 -19.19 11.89
N GLN A 142 8.28 -19.56 12.29
CA GLN A 142 8.64 -20.94 12.48
C GLN A 142 8.44 -21.31 13.94
N ASN A 143 7.46 -22.18 14.22
CA ASN A 143 7.21 -22.64 15.57
C ASN A 143 8.22 -23.71 16.00
N ASP A 144 8.33 -23.91 17.31
CA ASP A 144 9.19 -24.95 17.88
C ASP A 144 8.79 -26.33 17.34
N GLY A 145 9.75 -27.04 16.75
CA GLY A 145 9.54 -28.37 16.16
C GLY A 145 9.11 -28.38 14.70
N GLU A 146 8.85 -27.22 14.07
CA GLU A 146 8.56 -27.15 12.64
C GLU A 146 9.83 -27.07 11.79
N GLU A 147 9.82 -27.76 10.65
CA GLU A 147 10.93 -27.73 9.68
C GLU A 147 10.87 -26.56 8.71
N MET A 148 9.72 -25.90 8.63
CA MET A 148 9.43 -24.77 7.74
C MET A 148 8.67 -23.69 8.51
N GLY A 149 8.76 -22.46 8.05
CA GLY A 149 7.91 -21.37 8.51
C GLY A 149 6.44 -21.69 8.26
N HIS A 150 5.64 -21.42 9.27
CA HIS A 150 4.19 -21.49 9.25
C HIS A 150 3.61 -20.14 8.87
N CYS A 151 2.76 -20.14 7.86
CA CYS A 151 1.97 -19.00 7.44
C CYS A 151 0.60 -19.08 8.08
N TYR A 152 0.22 -18.06 8.83
CA TYR A 152 -1.13 -17.80 9.28
C TYR A 152 -1.72 -16.67 8.43
N LEU A 153 -2.79 -16.95 7.70
CA LEU A 153 -3.62 -15.92 7.07
C LEU A 153 -4.65 -15.44 8.08
N LYS A 154 -4.77 -14.13 8.19
CA LYS A 154 -5.54 -13.49 9.24
C LYS A 154 -6.61 -12.58 8.66
N TYR A 155 -7.80 -12.60 9.26
CA TYR A 155 -8.89 -11.69 9.02
C TYR A 155 -9.12 -10.80 10.26
N LEU A 156 -8.46 -9.67 10.26
CA LEU A 156 -8.57 -8.59 11.24
C LEU A 156 -9.91 -7.86 11.08
N LYS A 157 -11.02 -8.49 11.50
CA LYS A 157 -12.38 -7.99 11.28
C LYS A 157 -12.63 -6.65 11.97
N ASP A 158 -12.34 -6.60 13.26
CA ASP A 158 -12.79 -5.51 14.14
C ASP A 158 -11.75 -4.37 14.23
N ASP A 159 -10.47 -4.70 14.04
CA ASP A 159 -9.38 -3.73 13.99
C ASP A 159 -8.33 -4.13 12.93
N PRO A 160 -8.57 -3.80 11.65
CA PRO A 160 -7.63 -4.08 10.56
C PRO A 160 -6.32 -3.30 10.65
N LEU A 161 -6.24 -2.31 11.54
CA LEU A 161 -5.12 -1.37 11.64
C LEU A 161 -4.38 -1.46 12.98
N ARG A 162 -4.75 -2.41 13.85
CA ARG A 162 -4.14 -2.63 15.16
C ARG A 162 -2.63 -2.75 15.07
N ASP A 163 -1.92 -2.14 16.02
CA ASP A 163 -0.47 -2.20 16.03
C ASP A 163 0.03 -3.64 16.20
N PRO A 164 1.15 -4.00 15.54
CA PRO A 164 1.78 -5.29 15.76
C PRO A 164 2.24 -5.42 17.21
N THR A 165 2.03 -6.61 17.77
CA THR A 165 2.55 -6.97 19.09
C THR A 165 3.94 -7.60 18.94
N PRO A 166 4.89 -7.31 19.84
CA PRO A 166 6.21 -7.95 19.80
C PRO A 166 6.10 -9.47 19.84
N ASN A 167 6.88 -10.13 18.99
CA ASN A 167 6.92 -11.58 18.90
C ASN A 167 8.35 -12.07 19.09
N SER A 168 8.58 -12.78 20.21
CA SER A 168 9.89 -13.31 20.59
C SER A 168 10.33 -14.52 19.77
N ARG A 169 9.53 -15.00 18.81
CA ARG A 169 9.88 -16.07 17.86
C ARG A 169 10.37 -15.58 16.50
N GLY A 170 10.45 -14.26 16.30
CA GLY A 170 11.00 -13.69 15.06
C GLY A 170 9.99 -13.85 13.91
N ALA A 171 8.71 -13.66 14.24
CA ALA A 171 7.66 -13.66 13.26
C ALA A 171 7.77 -12.40 12.39
N ILE A 172 7.53 -12.59 11.10
CA ILE A 172 7.29 -11.51 10.16
C ILE A 172 5.78 -11.41 9.97
N THR A 173 5.18 -10.29 10.34
CA THR A 173 3.75 -10.04 10.07
C THR A 173 3.59 -8.96 9.03
N CYS A 174 2.64 -9.13 8.12
CA CYS A 174 2.33 -8.12 7.11
C CYS A 174 0.84 -7.85 7.07
N ARG A 175 0.48 -6.57 7.06
CA ARG A 175 -0.88 -6.11 6.84
C ARG A 175 -1.09 -5.84 5.35
N SER A 176 -2.17 -6.37 4.80
CA SER A 176 -2.59 -6.06 3.43
C SER A 176 -3.09 -4.63 3.35
N ARG A 177 -2.55 -3.85 2.42
CA ARG A 177 -3.05 -2.51 2.11
C ARG A 177 -4.45 -2.56 1.50
N ALA A 178 -4.83 -3.63 0.82
CA ALA A 178 -6.21 -3.84 0.37
C ALA A 178 -7.20 -3.92 1.55
N SER A 179 -6.75 -4.39 2.72
CA SER A 179 -7.59 -4.49 3.91
C SER A 179 -7.67 -3.23 4.77
N ILE A 180 -6.75 -2.29 4.56
CA ILE A 180 -6.93 -0.89 4.98
C ILE A 180 -8.15 -0.27 4.28
N LEU A 181 -8.62 -0.90 3.18
CA LEU A 181 -9.62 -0.36 2.25
C LEU A 181 -10.95 -1.15 2.23
N ARG A 182 -11.33 -1.89 3.29
CA ARG A 182 -12.56 -2.72 3.33
C ARG A 182 -13.87 -1.91 3.26
N GLY A 183 -14.21 -1.45 2.06
CA GLY A 183 -15.39 -0.64 1.77
C GLY A 183 -15.23 0.85 2.05
N LEU A 184 -14.12 1.25 2.66
CA LEU A 184 -13.75 2.65 2.90
C LEU A 184 -12.27 2.78 2.52
N GLY A 185 -11.99 3.30 1.34
CA GLY A 185 -10.65 3.71 0.95
C GLY A 185 -10.39 5.17 1.32
N TYR A 186 -9.14 5.56 1.53
CA TYR A 186 -8.75 6.97 1.55
C TYR A 186 -7.83 7.23 0.38
N VAL A 187 -8.21 8.16 -0.47
CA VAL A 187 -7.33 8.62 -1.54
C VAL A 187 -6.42 9.70 -0.97
N ARG A 188 -5.11 9.50 -1.17
CA ARG A 188 -4.07 10.46 -0.79
C ARG A 188 -3.96 11.52 -1.87
N VAL A 189 -3.98 12.79 -1.47
CA VAL A 189 -3.76 13.95 -2.34
C VAL A 189 -2.68 14.81 -1.71
N ASP A 190 -1.52 14.86 -2.36
CA ASP A 190 -0.39 15.65 -1.90
C ASP A 190 -0.56 17.12 -2.32
N GLY A 191 -0.08 18.02 -1.47
CA GLY A 191 -0.08 19.44 -1.77
C GLY A 191 -1.43 20.12 -1.63
N VAL A 192 -2.38 19.53 -0.90
CA VAL A 192 -3.69 20.13 -0.62
C VAL A 192 -4.12 19.97 0.84
N ALA A 193 -5.00 20.86 1.28
CA ALA A 193 -5.68 20.79 2.57
C ALA A 193 -7.18 21.04 2.39
N PHE A 194 -8.02 20.12 2.84
CA PHE A 194 -9.49 20.31 2.83
C PHE A 194 -9.91 21.34 3.86
N LYS A 195 -10.85 22.20 3.49
CA LYS A 195 -11.38 23.24 4.38
C LYS A 195 -12.52 22.67 5.21
N VAL A 196 -12.57 23.03 6.49
CA VAL A 196 -13.71 22.70 7.35
C VAL A 196 -14.94 23.42 6.80
N ALA A 197 -16.00 22.68 6.49
CA ALA A 197 -17.25 23.28 6.06
C ALA A 197 -17.92 24.07 7.21
N SER A 198 -18.79 25.02 6.87
CA SER A 198 -19.62 25.73 7.85
C SER A 198 -20.45 24.74 8.67
N GLY A 199 -20.33 24.80 10.01
CA GLY A 199 -20.99 23.87 10.93
C GLY A 199 -20.31 22.49 11.07
N GLY A 200 -19.20 22.25 10.36
CA GLY A 200 -18.36 21.07 10.54
C GLY A 200 -17.33 21.24 11.67
N THR A 201 -16.71 20.13 12.08
CA THR A 201 -15.63 20.13 13.07
C THR A 201 -14.30 19.74 12.43
N ALA A 202 -13.20 20.19 13.05
CA ALA A 202 -11.85 19.70 12.80
C ALA A 202 -11.18 19.35 14.12
N ASP A 203 -10.94 18.06 14.32
CA ASP A 203 -10.23 17.58 15.50
C ASP A 203 -8.73 17.56 15.20
N ALA A 204 -7.98 18.50 15.79
CA ALA A 204 -6.54 18.60 15.60
C ALA A 204 -5.80 17.65 16.54
N ASN A 205 -5.04 16.72 15.99
CA ASN A 205 -4.30 15.71 16.73
C ASN A 205 -2.79 15.91 16.52
N PRO A 206 -2.09 16.61 17.44
CA PRO A 206 -0.64 16.82 17.33
C PRO A 206 0.15 15.54 17.65
N GLY A 207 1.40 15.49 17.21
CA GLY A 207 2.31 14.36 17.48
C GLY A 207 2.11 13.16 16.56
N VAL A 208 1.42 13.34 15.44
CA VAL A 208 1.23 12.31 14.42
C VAL A 208 2.46 12.28 13.52
N THR A 209 3.10 11.12 13.39
CA THR A 209 4.42 10.98 12.76
C THR A 209 4.37 10.51 11.31
N SER A 210 3.18 10.18 10.80
CA SER A 210 3.02 9.78 9.40
C SER A 210 1.60 10.01 8.88
N VAL A 211 1.47 10.16 7.57
CA VAL A 211 0.17 10.18 6.86
C VAL A 211 -0.61 8.88 7.10
N GLY A 212 0.08 7.74 7.20
CA GLY A 212 -0.54 6.45 7.50
C GLY A 212 -1.18 6.43 8.88
N GLN A 213 -0.50 6.97 9.90
CA GLN A 213 -1.09 7.14 11.23
C GLN A 213 -2.31 8.07 11.19
N CYS A 214 -2.25 9.16 10.42
CA CYS A 214 -3.38 10.07 10.26
C CYS A 214 -4.61 9.38 9.63
N ALA A 215 -4.42 8.57 8.59
CA ALA A 215 -5.47 7.76 7.98
C ALA A 215 -6.11 6.78 9.00
N ARG A 216 -5.28 6.11 9.82
CA ARG A 216 -5.77 5.20 10.88
C ARG A 216 -6.65 5.91 11.89
N MET A 217 -6.26 7.13 12.29
CA MET A 217 -7.05 7.94 13.20
C MET A 217 -8.40 8.30 12.60
N ALA A 218 -8.42 8.79 11.35
CA ALA A 218 -9.64 9.13 10.62
C ALA A 218 -10.62 7.94 10.55
N ILE A 219 -10.11 6.75 10.19
CA ILE A 219 -10.89 5.52 10.12
C ILE A 219 -11.47 5.16 11.49
N LYS A 220 -10.65 5.18 12.55
CA LYS A 220 -11.05 4.79 13.91
C LYS A 220 -12.24 5.61 14.42
N VAL A 221 -12.29 6.90 14.10
CA VAL A 221 -13.37 7.80 14.51
C VAL A 221 -14.37 8.10 13.39
N SER A 222 -14.31 7.35 12.29
CA SER A 222 -15.22 7.48 11.14
C SER A 222 -15.31 8.90 10.54
N LYS A 223 -14.18 9.62 10.49
CA LYS A 223 -14.07 10.97 9.91
C LYS A 223 -13.71 10.87 8.44
N PRO A 224 -14.56 11.30 7.48
CA PRO A 224 -14.34 11.05 6.05
C PRO A 224 -13.15 11.80 5.45
N ILE A 225 -12.57 12.77 6.15
CA ILE A 225 -11.48 13.59 5.64
C ILE A 225 -10.41 13.74 6.72
N ALA A 226 -9.15 13.69 6.31
CA ALA A 226 -8.00 13.98 7.16
C ALA A 226 -6.99 14.86 6.42
N ASN A 227 -6.45 15.87 7.09
CA ASN A 227 -5.32 16.66 6.62
C ASN A 227 -4.10 16.38 7.50
N TYR A 228 -2.96 16.05 6.90
CA TYR A 228 -1.70 15.82 7.60
C TYR A 228 -0.64 16.83 7.15
N ASP A 229 -0.09 17.61 8.08
CA ASP A 229 0.90 18.67 7.79
C ASP A 229 2.35 18.28 8.13
N GLY A 230 2.61 16.98 8.36
CA GLY A 230 3.91 16.47 8.80
C GLY A 230 4.05 16.31 10.32
N LYS A 231 3.12 16.85 11.13
CA LYS A 231 3.18 16.76 12.60
C LYS A 231 1.80 16.64 13.28
N THR A 232 0.76 17.10 12.61
CA THR A 232 -0.61 17.18 13.11
C THR A 232 -1.54 16.54 12.10
N CYS A 233 -2.46 15.72 12.61
CA CYS A 233 -3.56 15.15 11.85
C CYS A 233 -4.86 15.86 12.22
N SER A 234 -5.44 16.60 11.29
CA SER A 234 -6.72 17.27 11.46
C SER A 234 -7.82 16.42 10.83
N LEU A 235 -8.77 15.94 11.63
CA LEU A 235 -9.85 15.06 11.19
C LEU A 235 -11.15 15.85 11.00
N LEU A 236 -11.73 15.78 9.81
CA LEU A 236 -12.86 16.61 9.40
C LEU A 236 -14.11 15.76 9.13
N ASP A 237 -15.27 16.24 9.55
CA ASP A 237 -16.57 15.58 9.27
C ASP A 237 -17.07 15.83 7.84
N VAL A 238 -16.84 17.03 7.34
CA VAL A 238 -17.38 17.47 6.06
C VAL A 238 -16.53 18.58 5.49
N SER A 239 -16.36 18.53 4.17
CA SER A 239 -15.75 19.59 3.40
C SER A 239 -16.42 19.71 2.05
N TYR A 240 -16.46 20.93 1.54
CA TYR A 240 -16.95 21.24 0.21
C TYR A 240 -15.81 21.50 -0.79
N THR A 241 -14.61 21.76 -0.29
CA THR A 241 -13.51 22.38 -1.05
C THR A 241 -12.16 22.11 -0.38
N TYR A 242 -11.07 22.25 -1.13
CA TYR A 242 -9.72 22.28 -0.59
C TYR A 242 -8.96 23.52 -1.04
N GLU A 243 -7.79 23.75 -0.47
CA GLU A 243 -6.81 24.68 -1.01
C GLU A 243 -5.50 23.98 -1.33
N LEU A 244 -4.74 24.57 -2.25
CA LEU A 244 -3.37 24.14 -2.49
C LEU A 244 -2.53 24.51 -1.28
N ASN A 245 -1.91 23.50 -0.69
CA ASN A 245 -1.01 23.63 0.44
C ASN A 245 0.12 22.60 0.28
N PRO A 246 1.28 23.00 -0.27
CA PRO A 246 2.40 22.10 -0.54
C PRO A 246 2.93 21.32 0.67
N ALA A 247 2.70 21.82 1.89
CA ALA A 247 3.12 21.18 3.12
C ALA A 247 2.12 20.14 3.66
N SER A 248 0.93 20.06 3.05
CA SER A 248 -0.16 19.20 3.52
C SER A 248 -0.37 18.01 2.59
N THR A 249 -0.72 16.87 3.19
CA THR A 249 -1.27 15.70 2.50
C THR A 249 -2.70 15.49 2.99
N ALA A 250 -3.65 15.57 2.08
CA ALA A 250 -5.04 15.25 2.36
C ALA A 250 -5.33 13.76 2.12
N LEU A 251 -6.29 13.25 2.88
CA LEU A 251 -6.84 11.91 2.78
C LEU A 251 -8.36 12.07 2.72
N VAL A 252 -8.98 11.52 1.68
CA VAL A 252 -10.44 11.61 1.50
C VAL A 252 -11.04 10.23 1.33
N GLN A 253 -12.06 9.95 2.11
CA GLN A 253 -12.75 8.69 2.11
C GLN A 253 -13.55 8.46 0.81
N TYR A 254 -13.52 7.24 0.29
CA TYR A 254 -14.32 6.75 -0.83
C TYR A 254 -14.72 5.29 -0.57
N ASN A 255 -15.70 4.74 -1.29
CA ASN A 255 -15.99 3.31 -1.20
C ASN A 255 -15.10 2.52 -2.16
N ALA A 256 -14.09 1.84 -1.63
CA ALA A 256 -13.15 1.06 -2.43
C ALA A 256 -13.74 -0.21 -3.06
N LYS A 257 -14.98 -0.59 -2.72
CA LYS A 257 -15.72 -1.62 -3.47
C LYS A 257 -16.27 -1.10 -4.79
N ASP A 258 -16.58 0.20 -4.84
CA ASP A 258 -17.24 0.83 -5.98
C ASP A 258 -16.24 1.53 -6.90
N PHE A 259 -15.11 1.99 -6.36
CA PHE A 259 -14.15 2.83 -7.07
C PHE A 259 -12.70 2.49 -6.72
N ALA A 260 -11.80 2.71 -7.67
CA ALA A 260 -10.38 2.88 -7.47
C ALA A 260 -10.00 4.35 -7.74
N CYS A 261 -9.48 5.02 -6.71
CA CYS A 261 -9.20 6.46 -6.77
C CYS A 261 -7.69 6.76 -6.82
N THR A 262 -7.33 7.82 -7.52
CA THR A 262 -5.97 8.36 -7.64
C THR A 262 -6.02 9.86 -7.34
N GLY A 263 -5.23 10.32 -6.37
CA GLY A 263 -5.05 11.74 -6.09
C GLY A 263 -4.00 12.36 -7.00
N ASN A 264 -4.04 13.70 -7.10
CA ASN A 264 -3.23 14.47 -8.05
C ASN A 264 -3.34 13.96 -9.50
N GLY A 265 -4.53 13.44 -9.86
CA GLY A 265 -4.79 12.75 -11.11
C GLY A 265 -6.06 13.22 -11.80
N ASP A 266 -6.04 13.26 -13.14
CA ASP A 266 -7.14 13.69 -14.00
C ASP A 266 -7.38 12.69 -15.15
N PHE A 267 -8.63 12.30 -15.35
CA PHE A 267 -9.06 11.58 -16.55
C PHE A 267 -9.46 12.57 -17.65
N LEU A 268 -8.50 13.06 -18.42
CA LEU A 268 -8.74 14.09 -19.45
C LEU A 268 -9.87 13.73 -20.43
N GLY A 269 -10.76 14.71 -20.67
CA GLY A 269 -11.88 14.62 -21.62
C GLY A 269 -12.97 13.62 -21.24
N GLU A 270 -13.79 13.26 -22.24
CA GLU A 270 -14.89 12.28 -22.14
C GLU A 270 -15.94 12.62 -21.07
N ASP A 271 -16.21 13.93 -20.90
CA ASP A 271 -17.17 14.44 -19.93
C ASP A 271 -18.62 14.14 -20.38
N VAL A 272 -19.34 13.44 -19.52
CA VAL A 272 -20.78 13.21 -19.63
C VAL A 272 -21.54 14.44 -19.14
N SER A 273 -21.10 15.00 -18.01
CA SER A 273 -21.67 16.21 -17.42
C SER A 273 -20.70 16.80 -16.39
N HIS A 274 -20.95 18.05 -16.00
CA HIS A 274 -20.21 18.69 -14.91
C HIS A 274 -21.15 19.45 -13.97
N SER A 275 -20.79 19.51 -12.69
CA SER A 275 -21.51 20.29 -11.68
C SER A 275 -20.64 20.51 -10.43
N ASN A 276 -20.97 21.52 -9.63
CA ASN A 276 -20.26 21.79 -8.39
C ASN A 276 -20.92 21.01 -7.24
N MET A 277 -20.16 20.17 -6.57
CA MET A 277 -20.63 19.35 -5.45
C MET A 277 -19.47 18.82 -4.61
N ARG A 278 -19.78 18.19 -3.47
CA ARG A 278 -18.76 17.49 -2.68
C ARG A 278 -18.24 16.24 -3.40
N PHE A 279 -17.06 15.78 -2.99
CA PHE A 279 -16.44 14.58 -3.55
C PHE A 279 -17.31 13.31 -3.36
N ASP A 280 -17.86 13.08 -2.16
CA ASP A 280 -18.75 11.94 -1.89
C ASP A 280 -20.01 11.97 -2.77
N ALA A 281 -20.58 13.18 -2.93
CA ALA A 281 -21.72 13.40 -3.82
C ALA A 281 -21.35 13.10 -5.29
N CYS A 282 -20.16 13.50 -5.73
CA CYS A 282 -19.67 13.24 -7.09
C CYS A 282 -19.61 11.74 -7.41
N LEU A 283 -19.05 10.95 -6.49
CA LEU A 283 -19.03 9.49 -6.61
C LEU A 283 -20.44 8.90 -6.67
N ASN A 284 -21.32 9.35 -5.77
CA ASN A 284 -22.72 8.88 -5.74
C ASN A 284 -23.50 9.25 -7.00
N THR A 285 -23.29 10.45 -7.55
CA THR A 285 -23.94 10.86 -8.80
C THR A 285 -23.46 10.01 -9.98
N CYS A 286 -22.16 9.69 -10.05
CA CYS A 286 -21.64 8.80 -11.09
C CYS A 286 -22.29 7.41 -11.02
N LYS A 287 -22.36 6.80 -9.83
CA LYS A 287 -23.00 5.49 -9.63
C LYS A 287 -24.44 5.43 -10.13
N ASN A 288 -25.16 6.55 -10.03
CA ASN A 288 -26.56 6.65 -10.42
C ASN A 288 -26.76 7.18 -11.85
N THR A 289 -25.68 7.42 -12.59
CA THR A 289 -25.72 7.91 -13.97
C THR A 289 -25.26 6.79 -14.90
N ASN A 290 -26.18 6.20 -15.68
CA ASN A 290 -25.88 5.05 -16.56
C ASN A 290 -24.70 5.28 -17.52
N ALA A 291 -24.48 6.52 -17.95
CA ALA A 291 -23.38 6.86 -18.84
C ALA A 291 -22.04 7.09 -18.11
N CYS A 292 -22.01 7.12 -16.78
CA CYS A 292 -20.80 7.40 -16.01
C CYS A 292 -20.08 6.11 -15.59
N ASN A 293 -18.78 6.04 -15.85
CA ASN A 293 -17.90 4.98 -15.36
C ASN A 293 -16.62 5.51 -14.69
N ALA A 294 -16.47 6.83 -14.60
CA ALA A 294 -15.37 7.48 -13.91
C ALA A 294 -15.74 8.91 -13.52
N VAL A 295 -14.99 9.49 -12.59
CA VAL A 295 -15.07 10.91 -12.24
C VAL A 295 -13.70 11.55 -12.17
N THR A 296 -13.66 12.86 -12.37
CA THR A 296 -12.60 13.72 -11.87
C THR A 296 -13.24 14.82 -11.03
N TRP A 297 -12.80 14.95 -9.78
CA TRP A 297 -13.23 15.98 -8.85
C TRP A 297 -12.06 16.90 -8.54
N ILE A 298 -12.24 18.19 -8.73
CA ILE A 298 -11.16 19.19 -8.68
C ILE A 298 -11.66 20.48 -8.07
N GLN A 299 -10.86 21.12 -7.24
CA GLN A 299 -11.14 22.48 -6.80
C GLN A 299 -10.61 23.48 -7.82
N LEU A 300 -11.51 24.27 -8.40
CA LEU A 300 -11.14 25.39 -9.26
C LEU A 300 -11.12 26.69 -8.47
N ALA A 301 -10.26 27.62 -8.89
CA ALA A 301 -10.16 28.93 -8.26
C ALA A 301 -11.50 29.68 -8.33
N GLY A 302 -11.90 30.30 -7.22
CA GLY A 302 -13.13 31.08 -7.12
C GLY A 302 -14.43 30.27 -6.95
N GLN A 303 -14.34 28.95 -6.77
CA GLN A 303 -15.50 28.10 -6.47
C GLN A 303 -15.59 27.80 -4.97
N ASP A 304 -16.80 27.84 -4.40
CA ASP A 304 -17.01 27.49 -2.97
C ASP A 304 -17.13 25.97 -2.75
N MET A 305 -17.33 25.21 -3.84
CA MET A 305 -17.38 23.76 -3.86
C MET A 305 -16.50 23.21 -4.97
N GLY A 306 -16.02 21.98 -4.83
CA GLY A 306 -15.29 21.32 -5.91
C GLY A 306 -16.16 21.05 -7.13
N SER A 307 -15.53 21.09 -8.29
CA SER A 307 -16.12 20.77 -9.58
C SER A 307 -16.02 19.27 -9.84
N CYS A 308 -17.17 18.62 -9.98
CA CYS A 308 -17.33 17.23 -10.33
C CYS A 308 -17.55 17.09 -11.84
N TYR A 309 -16.64 16.38 -12.51
CA TYR A 309 -16.78 15.97 -13.90
C TYR A 309 -17.10 14.48 -13.94
N LEU A 310 -18.31 14.15 -14.38
CA LEU A 310 -18.71 12.76 -14.65
C LEU A 310 -18.19 12.36 -16.02
N LYS A 311 -17.61 11.16 -16.14
CA LYS A 311 -16.88 10.74 -17.33
C LYS A 311 -17.28 9.36 -17.81
N HIS A 312 -17.11 9.14 -19.11
CA HIS A 312 -17.25 7.84 -19.76
C HIS A 312 -15.94 7.44 -20.45
N LEU A 313 -15.08 6.74 -19.72
CA LEU A 313 -13.82 6.23 -20.27
C LEU A 313 -14.09 5.14 -21.29
N GLY A 314 -13.55 5.28 -22.51
CA GLY A 314 -13.54 4.19 -23.49
C GLY A 314 -12.71 2.98 -23.04
N SER A 315 -11.82 3.15 -22.06
CA SER A 315 -11.08 2.07 -21.42
C SER A 315 -10.88 2.31 -19.92
N LEU A 316 -11.39 1.40 -19.10
CA LEU A 316 -11.16 1.40 -17.64
C LEU A 316 -9.70 1.11 -17.27
N LYS A 317 -8.85 0.69 -18.21
CA LYS A 317 -7.39 0.54 -17.98
C LYS A 317 -6.62 1.86 -18.13
N ARG A 318 -7.25 2.92 -18.67
CA ARG A 318 -6.62 4.23 -18.86
C ARG A 318 -6.12 4.80 -17.53
N PRO A 319 -4.82 5.10 -17.35
CA PRO A 319 -4.32 5.73 -16.14
C PRO A 319 -4.79 7.19 -16.07
N ALA A 320 -4.88 7.76 -14.87
CA ALA A 320 -5.09 9.19 -14.69
C ALA A 320 -3.80 9.94 -15.08
N GLY A 321 -3.92 11.03 -15.83
CA GLY A 321 -2.81 11.94 -16.10
C GLY A 321 -2.50 12.80 -14.87
N PRO A 322 -1.25 13.30 -14.71
CA PRO A 322 -0.90 14.13 -13.57
C PRO A 322 -1.69 15.45 -13.56
N ASN A 323 -2.08 15.89 -12.37
CA ASN A 323 -2.81 17.14 -12.16
C ASN A 323 -2.22 17.93 -10.96
N ALA A 324 -1.68 19.12 -11.25
CA ALA A 324 -1.03 19.97 -10.26
C ALA A 324 -2.01 20.71 -9.33
N LEU A 325 -3.31 20.67 -9.63
CA LEU A 325 -4.33 21.31 -8.81
C LEU A 325 -4.88 20.36 -7.73
N GLY A 326 -4.35 19.15 -7.59
CA GLY A 326 -4.81 18.20 -6.57
C GLY A 326 -6.15 17.55 -6.93
N ALA A 327 -6.42 17.34 -8.22
CA ALA A 327 -7.60 16.60 -8.65
C ALA A 327 -7.62 15.17 -8.11
N ILE A 328 -8.82 14.66 -7.86
CA ILE A 328 -9.08 13.29 -7.44
C ILE A 328 -9.85 12.61 -8.56
N SER A 329 -9.30 11.53 -9.11
CA SER A 329 -9.96 10.77 -10.17
C SER A 329 -10.26 9.35 -9.72
N CYS A 330 -11.48 8.88 -9.98
CA CYS A 330 -11.95 7.56 -9.55
C CYS A 330 -12.69 6.85 -10.69
N LYS A 331 -12.58 5.53 -10.78
CA LYS A 331 -13.25 4.67 -11.77
C LYS A 331 -13.47 3.27 -11.23
#